data_AF-D3S8S4-F1
#
_entry.id   AF-D3S8S4-F1
#
_cell.length_a   1.000
_cell.length_b   1.000
_cell.length_c   1.000
_cell.angle_alpha   90.00
_cell.angle_beta   90.00
_cell.angle_gamma   90.00
#
_symmetry.space_group_name_H-M   'P 1'
#
loop_
_entity.id
_entity.type
_entity.pdbx_description
1 polymer ?
#
loop_
_entity_poly.entity_id
_entity_poly.type
_entity_poly.pdbx_seq_one_letter_code
_entity_poly.pdbx_strand_id
1 'polypeptide(L)' 'MENRRVNLSKFFLSMAEEDLEIAKILLETNHHSGSVFHSQQCIEKAFRNCYILDRQI' A
#
# COMPACT_ATOMS: atom_id res chain seq x y z
N MET A 1 16.67 -15.72 -5.81
CA MET A 1 15.60 -14.86 -6.38
C MET A 1 14.47 -14.61 -5.39
N GLU A 2 14.09 -15.61 -4.59
CA GLU A 2 13.03 -15.54 -3.58
C GLU A 2 13.22 -14.43 -2.53
N ASN A 3 14.43 -14.29 -1.96
CA ASN A 3 14.72 -13.20 -1.01
C ASN A 3 14.49 -11.78 -1.58
N ARG A 4 14.77 -11.57 -2.87
CA ARG A 4 14.51 -10.26 -3.50
C ARG A 4 13.01 -9.99 -3.64
N ARG A 5 12.22 -11.04 -3.91
CA ARG A 5 10.76 -10.97 -4.03
C ARG A 5 10.11 -10.65 -2.70
N VAL A 6 10.53 -11.34 -1.63
CA VAL A 6 10.04 -11.09 -0.26
C VAL A 6 10.41 -9.68 0.20
N ASN A 7 11.63 -9.19 -0.10
CA ASN A 7 11.99 -7.82 0.23
C ASN A 7 11.16 -6.80 -0.55
N LEU A 8 10.90 -7.05 -1.84
CA LEU A 8 10.06 -6.18 -2.65
C LEU A 8 8.60 -6.18 -2.18
N SER A 9 8.05 -7.34 -1.79
CA SER A 9 6.69 -7.38 -1.25
C SER A 9 6.59 -6.59 0.06
N LYS A 10 7.54 -6.76 0.98
CA LYS A 10 7.61 -5.98 2.23
C LYS A 10 7.67 -4.47 1.96
N PHE A 11 8.41 -4.03 0.95
CA PHE A 11 8.45 -2.63 0.54
C PHE A 11 7.08 -2.10 0.08
N PHE A 12 6.32 -2.88 -0.71
CA PHE A 12 4.97 -2.47 -1.10
C PHE A 12 4.00 -2.45 0.08
N LEU A 13 4.17 -3.36 1.04
CA LEU A 13 3.36 -3.36 2.26
C LEU A 13 3.64 -2.11 3.11
N SER A 14 4.91 -1.75 3.33
CA SER A 14 5.24 -0.55 4.12
C SER A 14 4.71 0.73 3.47
N MET A 15 4.76 0.84 2.13
CA MET A 15 4.16 1.99 1.44
C MET A 15 2.62 2.00 1.55
N ALA A 16 1.97 0.84 1.56
CA ALA A 16 0.51 0.77 1.75
C ALA A 16 0.11 1.23 3.17
N GLU A 17 0.89 0.86 4.18
CA GLU A 17 0.71 1.31 5.56
C GLU A 17 0.89 2.82 5.70
N GLU A 18 1.89 3.39 5.01
CA GLU A 18 2.12 4.84 4.97
C GLU A 18 0.94 5.58 4.33
N ASP A 19 0.44 5.11 3.18
CA ASP A 19 -0.74 5.68 2.53
C ASP A 19 -1.99 5.62 3.43
N LEU A 20 -2.16 4.53 4.18
CA LEU A 20 -3.27 4.40 5.12
C LEU A 20 -3.19 5.45 6.23
N GLU A 21 -2.00 5.68 6.77
CA GLU A 21 -1.79 6.69 7.82
C GLU A 21 -2.06 8.11 7.30
N ILE A 22 -1.55 8.42 6.10
CA ILE A 22 -1.82 9.68 5.43
C ILE A 22 -3.32 9.85 5.18
N ALA A 23 -4.01 8.80 4.69
CA ALA A 23 -5.45 8.86 4.42
C ALA A 23 -6.27 9.16 5.68
N LYS A 24 -5.89 8.62 6.84
CA LYS A 24 -6.52 8.91 8.14
C LYS A 24 -6.31 10.36 8.56
N ILE A 25 -5.07 10.86 8.50
CA ILE A 25 -4.75 12.26 8.82
C ILE A 25 -5.55 13.21 7.93
N LEU A 26 -5.63 12.92 6.63
CA LEU A 26 -6.40 13.73 5.68
C LEU A 26 -7.90 13.68 5.95
N LEU A 27 -8.43 12.53 6.40
CA LEU A 27 -9.83 12.42 6.81
C LEU A 27 -10.13 13.28 8.04
N GLU A 28 -9.29 13.16 9.08
CA GLU A 28 -9.43 13.90 10.34
C GLU A 28 -9.29 15.42 10.14
N THR A 29 -8.50 15.84 9.15
CA THR A 29 -8.29 17.25 8.80
C THR A 29 -9.23 17.76 7.71
N ASN A 30 -10.29 17.01 7.35
CA ASN A 30 -11.32 17.35 6.36
C ASN A 30 -10.83 17.50 4.90
N HIS A 31 -9.66 16.93 4.57
CA HIS A 31 -9.13 16.86 3.20
C HIS A 31 -9.65 15.59 2.50
N HIS A 32 -10.96 15.51 2.26
CA HIS A 32 -11.62 14.28 1.81
C HIS A 32 -11.11 13.73 0.47
N SER A 33 -10.85 14.60 -0.52
CA SER A 33 -10.32 14.15 -1.82
C SER A 33 -8.93 13.52 -1.69
N GLY A 34 -8.06 14.11 -0.86
CA GLY A 34 -6.75 13.55 -0.54
C GLY A 34 -6.85 12.22 0.21
N SER A 35 -7.77 12.13 1.18
CA SER A 35 -8.02 10.90 1.92
C SER A 35 -8.47 9.74 1.01
N VAL A 36 -9.38 10.01 0.06
CA VAL A 36 -9.82 9.01 -0.94
C VAL A 36 -8.67 8.61 -1.86
N PHE A 37 -7.87 9.57 -2.34
CA PHE A 37 -6.71 9.29 -3.19
C PHE A 37 -5.70 8.37 -2.49
N HIS A 38 -5.31 8.68 -1.25
CA HIS A 38 -4.38 7.84 -0.50
C HIS A 38 -4.99 6.49 -0.11
N SER A 39 -6.30 6.41 0.12
CA SER A 39 -6.99 5.13 0.30
C SER A 39 -6.91 4.24 -0.95
N GLN A 40 -7.08 4.80 -2.14
CA GLN A 40 -6.89 4.08 -3.41
C GLN A 40 -5.44 3.59 -3.55
N GLN A 41 -4.47 4.44 -3.22
CA GLN A 41 -3.05 4.11 -3.28
C GLN A 41 -2.65 2.99 -2.30
N CYS A 42 -3.18 3.03 -1.07
CA CYS A 42 -3.02 1.95 -0.08
C CYS A 42 -3.47 0.61 -0.65
N ILE A 43 -4.67 0.55 -1.23
CA ILE A 43 -5.24 -0.67 -1.81
C ILE A 43 -4.37 -1.17 -2.98
N GLU A 44 -3.98 -0.29 -3.91
CA GLU A 44 -3.16 -0.65 -5.07
C GLU A 44 -1.83 -1.30 -4.65
N LYS A 45 -1.16 -0.72 -3.64
CA LYS A 45 0.13 -1.21 -3.15
C LYS A 45 -0.02 -2.52 -2.36
N ALA A 46 -1.08 -2.66 -1.55
CA ALA A 46 -1.41 -3.90 -0.87
C ALA A 46 -1.69 -5.04 -1.86
N PHE A 47 -2.48 -4.79 -2.92
CA PHE A 47 -2.70 -5.77 -3.99
C PHE A 47 -1.40 -6.15 -4.70
N ARG A 48 -0.51 -5.19 -4.95
CA ARG A 48 0.80 -5.45 -5.55
C ARG A 48 1.69 -6.32 -4.67
N ASN A 49 1.67 -6.11 -3.34
CA ASN A 49 2.32 -7.01 -2.39
C ASN A 49 1.82 -8.45 -2.54
N CYS A 50 0.48 -8.65 -2.51
CA CYS A 50 -0.13 -9.96 -2.68
C CYS A 50 0.28 -10.61 -4.01
N TYR A 51 0.22 -9.85 -5.10
CA TYR A 51 0.58 -10.34 -6.43
C TYR A 51 2.04 -10.78 -6.55
N ILE A 52 2.95 -10.04 -5.90
CA ILE A 52 4.38 -10.39 -5.86
C ILE A 52 4.58 -11.70 -5.08
N LEU A 53 3.84 -11.92 -4.00
CA LEU A 53 3.92 -13.16 -3.21
C LEU A 53 3.28 -14.35 -3.92
N ASP A 54 2.16 -14.13 -4.60
CA ASP A 54 1.31 -15.17 -5.22
C ASP A 54 1.88 -15.75 -6.53
N ARG A 55 2.79 -15.06 -7.23
CA ARG A 55 3.49 -15.63 -8.41
C ARG A 55 4.47 -16.76 -8.03
N GLN A 56 3.97 -17.89 -7.55
CA GLN A 56 4.58 -19.22 -7.56
C GLN A 56 3.93 -20.15 -8.61
N ILE A 57 3.35 -19.60 -9.68
CA ILE A 57 2.90 -20.33 -10.87
C ILE A 57 3.92 -20.13 -12.00
#